data_AF-A0A2T2VGP4-F1
#
_entry.id   AF-A0A2T2VGP4-F1
#
_cell.length_a   1.000
_cell.length_b   1.000
_cell.length_c   1.000
_cell.angle_alpha   90.00
_cell.angle_beta   90.00
_cell.angle_gamma   90.00
#
_symmetry.space_group_name_H-M   'P 1'
#
loop_
_entity.id
_entity.type
_entity.pdbx_description
1 polymer ?
#
loop_
_entity_poly.entity_id
_entity_poly.type
_entity_poly.pdbx_seq_one_letter_code
_entity_poly.pdbx_strand_id
1 'polypeptide(L)'
;MGSHITWQQSYQSLPIYGSQVKLNIGKDDHVLSLFHKTLNTASWEVEIPKGKNWDSLVMAHHPFEGQLKTQPIVYYNGVKPEYAIKAIKRNLKQDVNKAVIYNADMEKLHEKELKLSYSLADTTVNGYVFLPDPLATAKESYEFPYVNNNDEDHPALNNERQEVDFKVNDPVNDTFYLEGPYVKIVDNSDPKTDTTFSTNKMFNFTRSQPGFEDVNIYYHINNFRSYIASLGFDDLMNYSIPVDGHALSGQDQSQFSFRGNGKGNLKFGEGGIDDGEDADIVVHEYTHGISYNAAP
;
A
#
# COMPACT_ATOMS: atom_id res chain seq x y z
N MET A 1 -17.53 7.89 12.62
CA MET A 1 -16.15 7.68 12.12
C MET A 1 -15.21 8.12 13.23
N GLY A 2 -14.02 7.54 13.34
CA GLY A 2 -13.00 8.07 14.26
C GLY A 2 -12.56 9.48 13.81
N SER A 3 -11.76 10.15 14.65
CA SER A 3 -11.21 11.48 14.34
C SER A 3 -9.69 11.43 14.28
N HIS A 4 -9.11 12.23 13.39
CA HIS A 4 -7.67 12.37 13.25
C HIS A 4 -7.29 13.83 13.45
N ILE A 5 -6.30 14.08 14.31
CA ILE A 5 -5.76 15.41 14.55
C ILE A 5 -4.28 15.39 14.21
N THR A 6 -3.87 16.27 13.30
CA THR A 6 -2.47 16.42 12.90
C THR A 6 -1.99 17.81 13.26
N TRP A 7 -0.93 17.89 14.06
CA TRP A 7 -0.18 19.12 14.31
C TRP A 7 1.13 19.08 13.53
N GLN A 8 1.33 20.10 12.69
CA GLN A 8 2.58 20.27 11.92
C GLN A 8 3.52 21.19 12.70
N GLN A 9 4.73 20.73 13.03
CA GLN A 9 5.71 21.61 13.67
C GLN A 9 6.17 22.67 12.67
N SER A 10 6.28 23.92 13.13
CA SER A 10 6.76 25.05 12.32
C SER A 10 7.94 25.75 12.99
N TYR A 11 8.87 26.27 12.18
CA TYR A 11 9.95 27.16 12.57
C TYR A 11 9.81 28.47 11.80
N GLN A 12 9.71 29.61 12.50
CA GLN A 12 9.50 30.94 11.90
C GLN A 12 8.37 30.95 10.83
N SER A 13 7.22 30.36 11.17
CA SER A 13 6.04 30.21 10.29
C SER A 13 6.20 29.28 9.07
N LEU A 14 7.35 28.63 8.90
CA LEU A 14 7.54 27.59 7.89
C LEU A 14 7.37 26.19 8.51
N PRO A 15 6.65 25.28 7.85
CA PRO A 15 6.56 23.90 8.32
C PRO A 15 7.93 23.21 8.25
N ILE A 16 8.25 22.44 9.27
CA ILE A 16 9.45 21.62 9.33
C ILE A 16 9.15 20.27 8.68
N TYR A 17 9.88 19.94 7.61
CA TYR A 17 9.63 18.71 6.85
C TYR A 17 9.82 17.46 7.69
N GLY A 18 8.83 16.57 7.64
CA GLY A 18 8.83 15.30 8.38
C GLY A 18 8.64 15.45 9.88
N SER A 19 8.28 16.64 10.38
CA SER A 19 7.99 16.86 11.79
C SER A 19 6.51 17.14 12.04
N GLN A 20 5.84 16.20 12.67
CA GLN A 20 4.42 16.28 12.97
C GLN A 20 4.07 15.44 14.19
N VAL A 21 2.93 15.77 14.81
CA VAL A 21 2.23 14.94 15.79
C VAL A 21 0.90 14.54 15.16
N LYS A 22 0.61 13.24 15.08
CA LYS A 22 -0.67 12.71 14.60
C LYS A 22 -1.31 11.91 15.72
N LEU A 23 -2.51 12.31 16.11
CA LEU A 23 -3.35 11.65 17.10
C LEU A 23 -4.55 11.05 16.39
N ASN A 24 -4.78 9.76 16.61
CA ASN A 24 -5.93 9.05 16.07
C ASN A 24 -6.87 8.68 17.23
N ILE A 25 -8.14 9.01 17.07
CA ILE A 25 -9.17 8.89 18.11
C ILE A 25 -10.27 7.96 17.60
N GLY A 26 -10.63 6.97 18.42
CA GLY A 26 -11.71 6.03 18.17
C GLY A 26 -13.09 6.70 18.12
N LYS A 27 -14.12 5.94 17.75
CA LYS A 27 -15.50 6.46 17.66
C LYS A 27 -16.12 6.78 19.04
N ASP A 28 -15.52 6.25 20.10
CA ASP A 28 -15.85 6.35 21.51
C ASP A 28 -14.83 7.22 22.27
N ASP A 29 -14.15 8.11 21.54
CA ASP A 29 -13.25 9.14 22.05
C ASP A 29 -11.99 8.65 22.78
N HIS A 30 -11.68 7.34 22.76
CA HIS A 30 -10.39 6.86 23.25
C HIS A 30 -9.28 7.09 22.22
N VAL A 31 -8.06 7.29 22.71
CA VAL A 31 -6.87 7.41 21.85
C VAL A 31 -6.52 6.03 21.31
N LEU A 32 -6.53 5.87 19.98
CA LEU A 32 -6.09 4.66 19.30
C LEU A 32 -4.56 4.64 19.17
N SER A 33 -3.98 5.76 18.77
CA SER A 33 -2.54 5.88 18.56
C SER A 33 -2.07 7.33 18.54
N LEU A 34 -0.81 7.52 18.93
CA LEU A 34 -0.10 8.79 18.91
C LEU A 34 1.25 8.59 18.21
N PHE A 35 1.43 9.21 17.05
CA PHE A 35 2.70 9.28 16.35
C PHE A 35 3.26 10.67 16.48
N HIS A 36 4.51 10.78 16.90
CA HIS A 36 5.16 12.08 16.98
C HIS A 36 6.59 12.00 16.46
N LYS A 37 6.94 12.99 15.65
CA LYS A 37 8.31 13.32 15.31
C LYS A 37 8.45 14.83 15.46
N THR A 38 9.09 15.25 16.54
CA THR A 38 9.35 16.66 16.85
C THR A 38 10.84 16.91 16.93
N LEU A 39 11.29 18.06 16.47
CA LEU A 39 12.69 18.47 16.53
C LEU A 39 12.86 19.60 17.55
N ASN A 40 13.95 19.56 18.31
CA ASN A 40 14.33 20.69 19.16
C ASN A 40 14.96 21.77 18.28
N THR A 41 14.27 22.91 18.16
CA THR A 41 14.68 24.02 17.28
C THR A 41 15.31 25.19 18.04
N ALA A 42 15.58 25.06 19.34
CA ALA A 42 16.03 26.18 20.17
C ALA A 42 17.37 26.77 19.72
N SER A 43 18.25 25.95 19.15
CA SER A 43 19.58 26.35 18.66
C SER A 43 19.63 26.54 17.13
N TRP A 44 18.48 26.55 16.46
CA TRP A 44 18.45 26.64 15.01
C TRP A 44 18.67 28.09 14.56
N GLU A 45 19.50 28.26 13.54
CA GLU A 45 19.77 29.53 12.88
C GLU A 45 19.53 29.34 11.38
N VAL A 46 18.26 29.38 10.96
CA VAL A 46 17.87 29.26 9.55
C VAL A 46 17.50 30.62 9.00
N GLU A 47 18.19 31.04 7.94
CA GLU A 47 17.84 32.25 7.20
C GLU A 47 16.72 31.95 6.19
N ILE A 48 15.61 32.70 6.29
CA ILE A 48 14.44 32.52 5.42
C ILE A 48 14.36 33.68 4.41
N PRO A 49 14.53 33.42 3.10
CA PRO A 49 14.43 34.46 2.09
C PRO A 49 13.00 35.01 1.98
N LYS A 50 12.86 36.33 1.82
CA LYS A 50 11.57 37.01 1.64
C LYS A 50 11.19 37.15 0.16
N GLY A 51 9.89 37.06 -0.15
CA GLY A 51 9.31 37.63 -1.36
C GLY A 51 9.60 36.93 -2.70
N LYS A 52 9.86 35.62 -2.73
CA LYS A 52 10.05 34.89 -3.99
C LYS A 52 8.77 34.18 -4.44
N ASN A 53 8.52 34.17 -5.76
CA ASN A 53 7.57 33.24 -6.38
C ASN A 53 8.30 31.89 -6.60
N TRP A 54 8.04 30.96 -5.70
CA TRP A 54 8.75 29.68 -5.64
C TRP A 54 8.40 28.74 -6.79
N ASP A 55 7.15 28.78 -7.28
CA ASP A 55 6.74 27.99 -8.44
C ASP A 55 7.54 28.39 -9.69
N SER A 56 7.64 29.70 -9.96
CA SER A 56 8.42 30.22 -11.09
C SER A 56 9.91 29.92 -10.96
N LEU A 57 10.48 30.03 -9.76
CA LEU A 57 11.90 29.75 -9.53
C LEU A 57 12.23 28.27 -9.76
N VAL A 58 11.42 27.37 -9.20
CA VAL A 58 11.59 25.92 -9.40
C VAL A 58 11.41 25.57 -10.88
N MET A 59 10.42 26.15 -11.56
CA MET A 59 10.19 25.87 -12.99
C MET A 59 11.33 26.38 -13.89
N ALA A 60 11.98 27.49 -13.54
CA ALA A 60 13.11 28.03 -14.30
C ALA A 60 14.37 27.15 -14.21
N HIS A 61 14.65 26.58 -13.04
CA HIS A 61 15.81 25.70 -12.82
C HIS A 61 15.52 24.23 -13.16
N HIS A 62 14.29 23.78 -12.97
CA HIS A 62 13.87 22.39 -13.16
C HIS A 62 12.58 22.30 -13.99
N PRO A 63 12.65 22.60 -15.30
CA PRO A 63 11.49 22.56 -16.19
C PRO A 63 10.73 21.25 -16.06
N PHE A 64 9.41 21.34 -15.92
CA PHE A 64 8.53 20.20 -15.77
C PHE A 64 7.22 20.45 -16.50
N GLU A 65 6.86 19.53 -17.38
CA GLU A 65 5.54 19.53 -18.01
C GLU A 65 4.55 18.86 -17.04
N GLY A 66 3.66 19.64 -16.44
CA GLY A 66 2.64 19.13 -15.51
C GLY A 66 2.21 20.16 -14.47
N GLN A 67 1.50 19.70 -13.45
CA GLN A 67 1.15 20.52 -12.29
C GLN A 67 2.34 20.59 -11.32
N LEU A 68 2.72 21.80 -10.96
CA LEU A 68 3.73 22.08 -9.95
C LEU A 68 3.06 22.86 -8.82
N LYS A 69 3.28 22.43 -7.57
CA LYS A 69 2.93 23.20 -6.38
C LYS A 69 4.13 23.23 -5.44
N THR A 70 4.58 24.43 -5.07
CA THR A 70 5.68 24.59 -4.14
C THR A 70 5.24 25.05 -2.76
N GLN A 71 6.03 24.68 -1.75
CA GLN A 71 5.87 25.11 -0.37
C GLN A 71 7.25 25.35 0.24
N PRO A 72 7.53 26.56 0.74
CA PRO A 72 8.69 26.81 1.58
C PRO A 72 8.63 25.97 2.87
N ILE A 73 9.75 25.36 3.23
CA ILE A 73 9.88 24.49 4.38
C ILE A 73 11.21 24.74 5.09
N VAL A 74 11.33 24.25 6.32
CA VAL A 74 12.64 23.98 6.93
C VAL A 74 12.92 22.49 6.77
N TYR A 75 14.05 22.15 6.17
CA TYR A 75 14.54 20.79 6.02
C TYR A 75 15.65 20.52 7.03
N TYR A 76 15.64 19.36 7.67
CA TYR A 76 16.68 18.95 8.61
C TYR A 76 17.23 17.60 8.19
N ASN A 77 18.52 17.57 7.82
CA ASN A 77 19.20 16.38 7.32
C ASN A 77 19.83 15.50 8.42
N GLY A 78 19.57 15.80 9.69
CA GLY A 78 20.20 15.14 10.84
C GLY A 78 21.46 15.83 11.36
N VAL A 79 22.02 16.80 10.63
CA VAL A 79 23.20 17.56 11.03
C VAL A 79 22.86 19.03 11.22
N LYS A 80 22.30 19.68 10.20
CA LYS A 80 21.94 21.11 10.23
C LYS A 80 20.55 21.36 9.64
N PRO A 81 19.81 22.34 10.17
CA PRO A 81 18.58 22.79 9.53
C PRO A 81 18.93 23.75 8.38
N GLU A 82 18.17 23.69 7.30
CA GLU A 82 18.32 24.61 6.18
C GLU A 82 16.97 24.98 5.55
N TYR A 83 16.91 26.18 4.98
CA TYR A 83 15.76 26.61 4.19
C TYR A 83 15.68 25.76 2.92
N ALA A 84 14.48 25.27 2.61
CA ALA A 84 14.26 24.46 1.42
C ALA A 84 12.88 24.72 0.82
N ILE A 85 12.69 24.24 -0.40
CA ILE A 85 11.43 24.30 -1.13
C ILE A 85 10.99 22.88 -1.41
N LYS A 86 9.84 22.49 -0.86
CA LYS A 86 9.15 21.26 -1.24
C LYS A 86 8.35 21.54 -2.52
N ALA A 87 8.70 20.86 -3.61
CA ALA A 87 8.01 20.90 -4.88
C ALA A 87 7.24 19.59 -5.11
N ILE A 88 5.92 19.67 -5.21
CA ILE A 88 5.07 18.56 -5.62
C ILE A 88 4.90 18.66 -7.14
N LYS A 89 5.42 17.66 -7.86
CA LYS A 89 5.36 17.54 -9.33
C LYS A 89 4.38 16.44 -9.70
N ARG A 90 3.35 16.77 -10.49
CA ARG A 90 2.31 15.83 -10.94
C ARG A 90 2.09 15.93 -12.46
N ASN A 91 2.31 14.82 -13.17
CA ASN A 91 1.92 14.63 -14.56
C ASN A 91 1.32 13.22 -14.72
N LEU A 92 0.00 13.16 -14.88
CA LEU A 92 -0.74 11.90 -14.99
C LEU A 92 -0.48 11.15 -16.31
N LYS A 93 -0.13 11.88 -17.39
CA LYS A 93 0.17 11.26 -18.70
C LYS A 93 1.53 10.54 -18.72
N GLN A 94 2.46 11.00 -17.89
CA GLN A 94 3.84 10.51 -17.83
C GLN A 94 4.13 9.68 -16.56
N ASP A 95 3.09 9.30 -15.81
CA ASP A 95 3.23 8.59 -14.53
C ASP A 95 4.16 9.29 -13.51
N VAL A 96 4.06 10.62 -13.41
CA VAL A 96 4.86 11.38 -12.45
C VAL A 96 3.96 11.88 -11.34
N ASN A 97 4.22 11.44 -10.11
CA ASN A 97 3.68 12.07 -8.91
C ASN A 97 4.74 11.97 -7.81
N LYS A 98 5.43 13.07 -7.50
CA LYS A 98 6.55 13.06 -6.55
C LYS A 98 6.73 14.37 -5.82
N ALA A 99 7.31 14.29 -4.62
CA ALA A 99 7.81 15.42 -3.85
C ALA A 99 9.33 15.48 -4.00
N VAL A 100 9.83 16.65 -4.41
CA VAL A 100 11.26 16.93 -4.48
C VAL A 100 11.56 18.08 -3.52
N ILE A 101 12.61 17.93 -2.72
CA ILE A 101 13.10 18.98 -1.82
C ILE A 101 14.33 19.62 -2.45
N TYR A 102 14.27 20.93 -2.65
CA TYR A 102 15.36 21.73 -3.19
C TYR A 102 15.93 22.68 -2.12
N ASN A 103 17.25 22.85 -2.07
CA ASN A 103 17.88 23.87 -1.23
C ASN A 103 17.71 25.28 -1.84
N ALA A 104 18.28 26.30 -1.20
CA ALA A 104 18.22 27.69 -1.67
C ALA A 104 18.86 27.90 -3.06
N ASP A 105 19.83 27.06 -3.43
CA ASP A 105 20.56 27.08 -4.71
C ASP A 105 19.88 26.23 -5.80
N MET A 106 18.68 25.72 -5.52
CA MET A 106 17.90 24.79 -6.36
C MET A 106 18.57 23.43 -6.57
N GLU A 107 19.52 23.04 -5.74
CA GLU A 107 20.07 21.68 -5.75
C GLU A 107 19.09 20.73 -5.06
N LYS A 108 18.98 19.51 -5.60
CA LYS A 108 18.07 18.49 -5.06
C LYS A 108 18.66 17.86 -3.80
N LEU A 109 17.98 18.06 -2.67
CA LEU A 109 18.35 17.46 -1.38
C LEU A 109 17.73 16.08 -1.17
N HIS A 110 16.47 15.93 -1.55
CA HIS A 110 15.71 14.70 -1.31
C HIS A 110 14.60 14.55 -2.36
N GLU A 111 14.23 13.32 -2.66
CA GLU A 111 13.13 12.99 -3.57
C GLU A 111 12.35 11.82 -3.01
N LYS A 112 11.02 11.95 -2.99
CA LYS A 112 10.09 10.91 -2.60
C LYS A 112 9.03 10.77 -3.69
N GLU A 113 8.88 9.57 -4.25
CA GLU A 113 7.74 9.24 -5.08
C GLU A 113 6.45 9.32 -4.23
N LEU A 114 5.49 10.10 -4.71
CA LEU A 114 4.16 10.26 -4.14
C LEU A 114 3.13 9.48 -4.94
N LYS A 115 3.56 8.52 -5.77
CA LYS A 115 2.67 7.62 -6.50
C LYS A 115 1.75 6.90 -5.51
N LEU A 116 0.59 7.51 -5.26
CA LEU A 116 -0.68 6.82 -5.29
C LEU A 116 -0.67 6.12 -6.65
N SER A 117 -0.31 4.84 -6.63
CA SER A 117 -0.72 3.85 -7.62
C SER A 117 -1.99 4.32 -8.30
N TYR A 118 -1.88 4.60 -9.59
CA TYR A 118 -2.92 5.05 -10.50
C TYR A 118 -4.33 4.83 -9.95
N SER A 119 -4.99 5.89 -9.51
CA SER A 119 -6.45 5.86 -9.46
C SER A 119 -6.93 5.94 -10.92
N LEU A 120 -6.86 4.82 -11.63
CA LEU A 120 -7.95 4.51 -12.54
C LEU A 120 -9.23 4.64 -11.69
N ALA A 121 -10.32 5.13 -12.28
CA ALA A 121 -11.60 5.02 -11.60
C ALA A 121 -11.77 3.57 -11.12
N ASP A 122 -12.28 3.41 -9.90
CA ASP A 122 -12.44 2.11 -9.30
C ASP A 122 -13.88 1.62 -9.50
N THR A 123 -14.03 0.31 -9.62
CA THR A 123 -15.33 -0.35 -9.70
C THR A 123 -15.42 -1.39 -8.60
N THR A 124 -16.59 -1.46 -7.96
CA THR A 124 -16.91 -2.53 -7.00
C THR A 124 -17.26 -3.82 -7.75
N VAL A 125 -16.65 -4.91 -7.30
CA VAL A 125 -16.88 -6.29 -7.73
C VAL A 125 -17.17 -7.16 -6.51
N ASN A 126 -17.76 -8.33 -6.74
CA ASN A 126 -18.02 -9.34 -5.72
C ASN A 126 -17.05 -10.50 -5.89
N GLY A 127 -16.68 -11.17 -4.79
CA GLY A 127 -15.88 -12.39 -4.82
C GLY A 127 -16.15 -13.28 -3.62
N TYR A 128 -15.61 -14.50 -3.64
CA TYR A 128 -15.68 -15.43 -2.51
C TYR A 128 -14.28 -15.64 -1.93
N VAL A 129 -14.17 -15.58 -0.60
CA VAL A 129 -12.91 -15.74 0.16
C VAL A 129 -13.14 -16.61 1.40
N PHE A 130 -12.09 -17.19 1.96
CA PHE A 130 -12.08 -17.56 3.37
C PHE A 130 -11.83 -16.32 4.25
N LEU A 131 -12.50 -16.23 5.40
CA LEU A 131 -12.47 -15.03 6.22
C LEU A 131 -12.49 -15.34 7.74
N PRO A 132 -11.30 -15.47 8.39
CA PRO A 132 -9.97 -15.44 7.79
C PRO A 132 -9.60 -16.76 7.08
N ASP A 133 -10.05 -17.89 7.62
CA ASP A 133 -9.75 -19.24 7.15
C ASP A 133 -11.00 -20.14 7.38
N PRO A 134 -11.13 -21.30 6.72
CA PRO A 134 -12.33 -22.13 6.81
C PRO A 134 -12.48 -22.87 8.14
N LEU A 135 -11.40 -23.09 8.90
CA LEU A 135 -11.47 -23.73 10.23
C LEU A 135 -12.02 -22.76 11.26
N ALA A 136 -11.62 -21.50 11.21
CA ALA A 136 -12.10 -20.46 12.11
C ALA A 136 -13.60 -20.19 11.94
N THR A 137 -14.09 -20.15 10.69
CA THR A 137 -15.53 -19.95 10.42
C THR A 137 -16.34 -21.19 10.79
N ALA A 138 -15.85 -22.39 10.46
CA ALA A 138 -16.48 -23.66 10.84
C ALA A 138 -16.43 -23.92 12.35
N LYS A 139 -15.43 -23.36 13.04
CA LYS A 139 -15.05 -23.65 14.43
C LYS A 139 -14.67 -25.11 14.63
N GLU A 140 -13.96 -25.66 13.66
CA GLU A 140 -13.53 -27.06 13.62
C GLU A 140 -12.02 -27.15 13.72
N SER A 141 -11.52 -28.32 14.13
CA SER A 141 -10.09 -28.62 14.08
C SER A 141 -9.70 -29.16 12.69
N TYR A 142 -8.41 -29.17 12.38
CA TYR A 142 -7.91 -29.73 11.11
C TYR A 142 -8.05 -31.26 11.08
N GLU A 143 -9.24 -31.73 10.72
CA GLU A 143 -9.64 -33.12 10.56
C GLU A 143 -10.67 -33.23 9.44
N PHE A 144 -10.81 -34.40 8.81
CA PHE A 144 -11.78 -34.59 7.74
C PHE A 144 -13.20 -34.19 8.22
N PRO A 145 -13.95 -33.35 7.49
CA PRO A 145 -13.73 -32.95 6.09
C PRO A 145 -12.92 -31.66 5.87
N TYR A 146 -12.41 -31.03 6.92
CA TYR A 146 -11.65 -29.78 6.89
C TYR A 146 -10.14 -30.04 6.83
N VAL A 147 -9.71 -30.73 5.79
CA VAL A 147 -8.30 -31.01 5.52
C VAL A 147 -7.95 -30.54 4.12
N ASN A 148 -6.69 -30.19 3.90
CA ASN A 148 -6.19 -30.12 2.55
C ASN A 148 -6.12 -31.52 1.96
N ASN A 149 -6.89 -31.74 0.91
CA ASN A 149 -6.95 -33.00 0.16
C ASN A 149 -6.36 -32.80 -1.24
N ASN A 150 -5.12 -32.30 -1.32
CA ASN A 150 -4.45 -31.91 -2.57
C ASN A 150 -5.28 -30.94 -3.40
N ASP A 151 -5.70 -29.85 -2.77
CA ASP A 151 -6.49 -28.80 -3.40
C ASP A 151 -7.88 -29.21 -3.90
N GLU A 152 -8.35 -30.42 -3.55
CA GLU A 152 -9.70 -30.85 -3.95
C GLU A 152 -10.80 -30.04 -3.25
N ASP A 153 -11.81 -29.68 -4.04
CA ASP A 153 -13.05 -29.11 -3.54
C ASP A 153 -13.78 -30.08 -2.60
N HIS A 154 -14.25 -29.55 -1.47
CA HIS A 154 -15.13 -30.27 -0.56
C HIS A 154 -16.34 -29.41 -0.18
N PRO A 155 -17.58 -29.94 -0.13
CA PRO A 155 -18.77 -29.17 0.25
C PRO A 155 -18.65 -28.45 1.60
N ALA A 156 -17.98 -29.06 2.59
CA ALA A 156 -17.73 -28.43 3.88
C ALA A 156 -16.90 -27.15 3.72
N LEU A 157 -15.73 -27.22 3.06
CA LEU A 157 -14.88 -26.06 2.79
C LEU A 157 -15.59 -25.03 1.88
N ASN A 158 -16.29 -25.48 0.85
CA ASN A 158 -17.02 -24.59 -0.06
C ASN A 158 -18.12 -23.78 0.62
N ASN A 159 -18.73 -24.31 1.70
CA ASN A 159 -19.74 -23.63 2.50
C ASN A 159 -19.15 -22.59 3.46
N GLU A 160 -17.84 -22.63 3.72
CA GLU A 160 -17.15 -21.66 4.58
C GLU A 160 -16.74 -20.38 3.82
N ARG A 161 -16.73 -20.42 2.48
CA ARG A 161 -16.46 -19.24 1.66
C ARG A 161 -17.52 -18.16 1.90
N GLN A 162 -17.05 -16.94 2.13
CA GLN A 162 -17.89 -15.77 2.36
C GLN A 162 -17.87 -14.88 1.12
N GLU A 163 -19.06 -14.43 0.70
CA GLU A 163 -19.18 -13.42 -0.35
C GLU A 163 -18.77 -12.05 0.20
N VAL A 164 -17.88 -11.37 -0.52
CA VAL A 164 -17.33 -10.07 -0.14
C VAL A 164 -17.34 -9.10 -1.31
N ASP A 165 -17.50 -7.82 -0.97
CA ASP A 165 -17.37 -6.71 -1.91
C ASP A 165 -15.97 -6.11 -1.80
N PHE A 166 -15.32 -5.88 -2.94
CA PHE A 166 -14.05 -5.16 -2.99
C PHE A 166 -13.93 -4.31 -4.26
N LYS A 167 -12.95 -3.41 -4.23
CA LYS A 167 -12.67 -2.50 -5.34
C LYS A 167 -11.51 -3.02 -6.17
N VAL A 168 -11.68 -2.97 -7.48
CA VAL A 168 -10.62 -3.13 -8.47
C VAL A 168 -10.59 -1.90 -9.37
N ASN A 169 -9.54 -1.74 -10.17
CA ASN A 169 -9.52 -0.75 -11.24
C ASN A 169 -10.66 -1.00 -12.23
N ASP A 170 -11.12 0.07 -12.89
CA ASP A 170 -12.10 -0.02 -13.96
C ASP A 170 -11.72 -1.05 -15.03
N PRO A 171 -12.72 -1.75 -15.60
CA PRO A 171 -12.46 -2.85 -16.53
C PRO A 171 -11.78 -2.36 -17.80
N VAL A 172 -10.91 -3.20 -18.35
CA VAL A 172 -10.29 -3.00 -19.67
C VAL A 172 -10.95 -3.95 -20.63
N ASN A 173 -11.63 -3.44 -21.66
CA ASN A 173 -12.39 -4.26 -22.63
C ASN A 173 -13.36 -5.24 -21.94
N ASP A 174 -14.21 -4.72 -21.04
CA ASP A 174 -15.18 -5.50 -20.25
C ASP A 174 -14.58 -6.60 -19.36
N THR A 175 -13.28 -6.53 -19.10
CA THR A 175 -12.54 -7.49 -18.27
C THR A 175 -12.02 -6.82 -17.01
N PHE A 176 -12.36 -7.40 -15.86
CA PHE A 176 -11.92 -7.01 -14.53
C PHE A 176 -10.72 -7.86 -14.14
N TYR A 177 -9.67 -7.21 -13.64
CA TYR A 177 -8.48 -7.85 -13.10
C TYR A 177 -8.35 -7.55 -11.62
N LEU A 178 -7.66 -8.42 -10.87
CA LEU A 178 -7.31 -8.19 -9.47
C LEU A 178 -6.15 -7.20 -9.36
N GLU A 179 -6.43 -5.96 -9.79
CA GLU A 179 -5.50 -4.84 -9.79
C GLU A 179 -6.19 -3.64 -9.16
N GLY A 180 -5.50 -2.99 -8.22
CA GLY A 180 -5.99 -1.80 -7.53
C GLY A 180 -4.85 -0.94 -7.00
N PRO A 181 -5.17 0.09 -6.20
CA PRO A 181 -4.17 1.00 -5.67
C PRO A 181 -3.21 0.30 -4.69
N TYR A 182 -3.61 -0.75 -3.97
CA TYR A 182 -2.72 -1.33 -2.95
C TYR A 182 -2.07 -2.64 -3.38
N VAL A 183 -2.68 -3.34 -4.35
CA VAL A 183 -2.27 -4.68 -4.77
C VAL A 183 -2.47 -4.84 -6.26
N LYS A 184 -1.58 -5.60 -6.88
CA LYS A 184 -1.77 -6.14 -8.21
C LYS A 184 -1.35 -7.61 -8.22
N ILE A 185 -2.29 -8.49 -8.48
CA ILE A 185 -1.99 -9.89 -8.77
C ILE A 185 -1.27 -9.95 -10.12
N VAL A 186 -0.15 -10.67 -10.16
CA VAL A 186 0.71 -10.86 -11.33
C VAL A 186 1.26 -12.28 -11.34
N ASP A 187 1.41 -12.86 -12.52
CA ASP A 187 2.29 -14.01 -12.71
C ASP A 187 3.67 -13.48 -13.14
N ASN A 188 4.65 -13.51 -12.23
CA ASN A 188 6.02 -13.05 -12.53
C ASN A 188 7.12 -14.06 -12.20
N SER A 189 6.77 -15.21 -11.63
CA SER A 189 7.71 -16.29 -11.31
C SER A 189 7.25 -17.64 -11.84
N ASP A 190 8.02 -18.70 -11.62
CA ASP A 190 7.62 -20.05 -12.02
C ASP A 190 6.96 -20.77 -10.83
N PRO A 191 5.91 -21.59 -11.07
CA PRO A 191 5.30 -21.91 -12.36
C PRO A 191 4.50 -20.75 -12.96
N LYS A 192 4.32 -20.79 -14.28
CA LYS A 192 3.44 -19.86 -14.99
C LYS A 192 1.98 -20.30 -14.89
N THR A 193 1.11 -19.36 -14.55
CA THR A 193 -0.34 -19.56 -14.42
C THR A 193 -1.10 -18.51 -15.23
N ASP A 194 -2.34 -18.81 -15.57
CA ASP A 194 -3.19 -17.83 -16.24
C ASP A 194 -3.53 -16.71 -15.27
N THR A 195 -3.48 -15.46 -15.75
CA THR A 195 -3.86 -14.30 -14.92
C THR A 195 -5.34 -14.38 -14.54
N THR A 196 -5.66 -14.26 -13.26
CA THR A 196 -7.05 -14.24 -12.77
C THR A 196 -7.81 -13.00 -13.25
N PHE A 197 -8.98 -13.22 -13.84
CA PHE A 197 -9.89 -12.18 -14.33
C PHE A 197 -11.36 -12.57 -14.20
N SER A 198 -12.25 -11.57 -14.36
CA SER A 198 -13.70 -11.75 -14.46
C SER A 198 -14.26 -10.86 -15.56
N THR A 199 -15.37 -11.26 -16.21
CA THR A 199 -16.07 -10.45 -17.23
C THR A 199 -17.46 -9.98 -16.78
N ASN A 200 -17.87 -10.34 -15.56
CA ASN A 200 -19.23 -10.10 -15.04
C ASN A 200 -19.23 -9.52 -13.62
N LYS A 201 -18.12 -8.93 -13.16
CA LYS A 201 -17.93 -8.37 -11.81
C LYS A 201 -18.01 -9.40 -10.67
N MET A 202 -17.94 -10.70 -10.97
CA MET A 202 -18.00 -11.78 -9.99
C MET A 202 -16.73 -12.63 -10.09
N PHE A 203 -16.00 -12.74 -8.98
CA PHE A 203 -14.86 -13.64 -8.79
C PHE A 203 -15.29 -14.82 -7.89
N ASN A 204 -16.01 -15.78 -8.47
CA ASN A 204 -16.47 -16.98 -7.76
C ASN A 204 -15.62 -18.18 -8.16
N PHE A 205 -14.60 -18.46 -7.35
CA PHE A 205 -13.70 -19.59 -7.52
C PHE A 205 -13.79 -20.51 -6.30
N THR A 206 -13.84 -21.81 -6.54
CA THR A 206 -13.71 -22.83 -5.50
C THR A 206 -12.23 -23.11 -5.23
N ARG A 207 -11.97 -23.89 -4.18
CA ARG A 207 -10.63 -24.19 -3.68
C ARG A 207 -9.70 -24.67 -4.81
N SER A 208 -10.20 -25.63 -5.60
CA SER A 208 -9.41 -26.25 -6.68
C SER A 208 -9.12 -25.35 -7.90
N GLN A 209 -9.36 -24.05 -7.81
CA GLN A 209 -9.23 -23.11 -8.92
C GLN A 209 -8.24 -22.02 -8.51
N PRO A 210 -7.14 -21.81 -9.26
CA PRO A 210 -6.09 -20.84 -8.93
C PRO A 210 -6.58 -19.40 -8.63
N GLY A 211 -7.72 -19.03 -9.22
CA GLY A 211 -8.34 -17.74 -8.95
C GLY A 211 -8.83 -17.57 -7.51
N PHE A 212 -8.93 -18.63 -6.71
CA PHE A 212 -9.39 -18.56 -5.33
C PHE A 212 -8.31 -18.00 -4.40
N GLU A 213 -7.08 -18.51 -4.49
CA GLU A 213 -5.90 -17.98 -3.78
C GLU A 213 -5.71 -16.50 -4.13
N ASP A 214 -5.76 -16.17 -5.42
CA ASP A 214 -5.59 -14.80 -5.90
C ASP A 214 -6.63 -13.83 -5.32
N VAL A 215 -7.90 -14.25 -5.21
CA VAL A 215 -8.98 -13.41 -4.64
C VAL A 215 -8.81 -13.27 -3.13
N ASN A 216 -8.46 -14.35 -2.41
CA ASN A 216 -8.14 -14.30 -0.98
C ASN A 216 -7.00 -13.31 -0.70
N ILE A 217 -5.87 -13.48 -1.39
CA ILE A 217 -4.70 -12.61 -1.29
C ILE A 217 -5.08 -11.15 -1.56
N TYR A 218 -5.76 -10.89 -2.68
CA TYR A 218 -6.14 -9.54 -3.07
C TYR A 218 -7.05 -8.89 -2.03
N TYR A 219 -8.07 -9.60 -1.57
CA TYR A 219 -9.04 -9.10 -0.59
C TYR A 219 -8.38 -8.79 0.75
N HIS A 220 -7.64 -9.75 1.33
CA HIS A 220 -7.07 -9.62 2.67
C HIS A 220 -6.02 -8.51 2.75
N ILE A 221 -5.18 -8.37 1.73
CA ILE A 221 -4.23 -7.25 1.69
C ILE A 221 -4.96 -5.91 1.59
N ASN A 222 -5.96 -5.77 0.72
CA ASN A 222 -6.71 -4.51 0.60
C ASN A 222 -7.48 -4.18 1.89
N ASN A 223 -8.10 -5.17 2.52
CA ASN A 223 -8.83 -5.02 3.78
C ASN A 223 -7.88 -4.59 4.90
N PHE A 224 -6.75 -5.28 5.06
CA PHE A 224 -5.75 -4.94 6.07
C PHE A 224 -5.10 -3.59 5.79
N ARG A 225 -4.79 -3.26 4.52
CA ARG A 225 -4.24 -1.95 4.15
C ARG A 225 -5.22 -0.81 4.43
N SER A 226 -6.51 -1.04 4.21
CA SER A 226 -7.57 -0.09 4.55
C SER A 226 -7.69 0.10 6.06
N TYR A 227 -7.53 -0.97 6.84
CA TYR A 227 -7.43 -0.89 8.28
C TYR A 227 -6.21 -0.05 8.72
N ILE A 228 -5.03 -0.30 8.17
CA ILE A 228 -3.81 0.51 8.42
C ILE A 228 -4.02 1.99 8.07
N ALA A 229 -4.70 2.31 6.96
CA ALA A 229 -5.08 3.68 6.62
C ALA A 229 -6.00 4.28 7.69
N SER A 230 -7.00 3.53 8.15
CA SER A 230 -7.94 3.97 9.20
C SER A 230 -7.26 4.26 10.55
N LEU A 231 -6.08 3.68 10.79
CA LEU A 231 -5.23 4.00 11.94
C LEU A 231 -4.38 5.28 11.73
N GLY A 232 -4.56 5.99 10.62
CA GLY A 232 -3.83 7.21 10.26
C GLY A 232 -2.52 6.98 9.53
N PHE A 233 -2.27 5.79 8.99
CA PHE A 233 -1.07 5.49 8.19
C PHE A 233 -1.37 5.46 6.70
N ASP A 234 -1.85 6.58 6.18
CA ASP A 234 -2.27 6.71 4.79
C ASP A 234 -1.08 6.58 3.80
N ASP A 235 0.14 6.86 4.27
CA ASP A 235 1.36 6.86 3.45
C ASP A 235 2.15 5.54 3.47
N LEU A 236 1.87 4.60 4.39
CA LEU A 236 2.58 3.31 4.43
C LEU A 236 2.03 2.38 3.35
N MET A 237 2.88 1.73 2.56
CA MET A 237 2.43 0.84 1.47
C MET A 237 1.34 1.51 0.60
N ASN A 238 1.53 2.77 0.25
CA ASN A 238 0.60 3.56 -0.56
C ASN A 238 0.81 3.38 -2.08
N TYR A 239 1.27 2.19 -2.47
CA TYR A 239 1.53 1.80 -3.84
C TYR A 239 1.01 0.38 -4.07
N SER A 240 0.77 0.04 -5.33
CA SER A 240 0.32 -1.29 -5.73
C SER A 240 1.51 -2.25 -5.69
N ILE A 241 1.55 -3.12 -4.67
CA ILE A 241 2.57 -4.17 -4.57
C ILE A 241 2.23 -5.29 -5.55
N PRO A 242 3.18 -5.76 -6.38
CA PRO A 242 2.97 -6.96 -7.18
C PRO A 242 2.97 -8.21 -6.28
N VAL A 243 2.00 -9.08 -6.49
CA VAL A 243 1.82 -10.31 -5.74
C VAL A 243 1.64 -11.48 -6.70
N ASP A 244 2.38 -12.56 -6.47
CA ASP A 244 2.29 -13.80 -7.23
C ASP A 244 1.81 -14.91 -6.29
N GLY A 245 0.57 -15.38 -6.48
CA GLY A 245 -0.10 -16.36 -5.63
C GLY A 245 0.36 -17.81 -5.86
N HIS A 246 1.00 -18.07 -6.99
CA HIS A 246 1.34 -19.42 -7.47
C HIS A 246 2.85 -19.55 -7.70
N ALA A 247 3.62 -19.00 -6.77
CA ALA A 247 5.05 -18.84 -6.89
C ALA A 247 5.82 -20.03 -6.27
N LEU A 248 7.14 -19.89 -6.22
CA LEU A 248 8.06 -20.75 -5.44
C LEU A 248 8.07 -22.23 -5.86
N SER A 249 7.51 -22.56 -7.03
CA SER A 249 7.53 -23.92 -7.57
C SER A 249 6.89 -24.97 -6.64
N GLY A 250 5.76 -24.61 -6.01
CA GLY A 250 4.99 -25.51 -5.14
C GLY A 250 5.65 -25.78 -3.79
N GLN A 251 6.49 -24.88 -3.30
CA GLN A 251 7.07 -24.98 -1.95
C GLN A 251 6.05 -24.56 -0.89
N ASP A 252 6.11 -25.21 0.27
CA ASP A 252 5.39 -24.82 1.50
C ASP A 252 6.12 -23.64 2.14
N GLN A 253 5.99 -22.49 1.51
CA GLN A 253 6.68 -21.24 1.82
C GLN A 253 5.92 -20.06 1.21
N SER A 254 6.04 -18.91 1.88
CA SER A 254 5.69 -17.60 1.35
C SER A 254 6.77 -16.58 1.74
N GLN A 255 6.85 -15.48 0.98
CA GLN A 255 7.82 -14.43 1.27
C GLN A 255 7.43 -13.06 0.72
N PHE A 256 7.77 -12.03 1.48
CA PHE A 256 8.10 -10.71 0.97
C PHE A 256 9.57 -10.66 0.51
N SER A 257 9.79 -10.40 -0.77
CA SER A 257 11.12 -10.14 -1.32
C SER A 257 11.29 -8.67 -1.68
N PHE A 258 12.24 -8.01 -1.03
CA PHE A 258 12.65 -6.64 -1.35
C PHE A 258 13.47 -6.55 -2.65
N ARG A 259 13.92 -7.68 -3.22
CA ARG A 259 14.78 -7.73 -4.40
C ARG A 259 13.98 -7.34 -5.64
N GLY A 260 14.33 -6.23 -6.29
CA GLY A 260 13.69 -5.77 -7.52
C GLY A 260 13.61 -4.24 -7.65
N ASN A 261 12.48 -3.76 -8.18
CA ASN A 261 12.14 -2.38 -8.56
C ASN A 261 12.03 -1.36 -7.39
N GLY A 262 12.58 -1.65 -6.21
CA GLY A 262 12.52 -0.81 -5.02
C GLY A 262 11.19 -0.85 -4.24
N LYS A 263 10.16 -1.54 -4.75
CA LYS A 263 8.84 -1.70 -4.10
C LYS A 263 8.61 -3.09 -3.47
N GLY A 264 9.48 -4.05 -3.77
CA GLY A 264 9.34 -5.44 -3.36
C GLY A 264 8.22 -6.20 -4.11
N ASN A 265 8.11 -7.49 -3.83
CA ASN A 265 7.04 -8.38 -4.29
C ASN A 265 6.65 -9.37 -3.19
N LEU A 266 5.40 -9.81 -3.21
CA LEU A 266 4.93 -10.94 -2.41
C LEU A 266 4.85 -12.19 -3.27
N LYS A 267 5.20 -13.32 -2.68
CA LYS A 267 5.18 -14.63 -3.32
C LYS A 267 4.60 -15.64 -2.35
N PHE A 268 3.59 -16.38 -2.81
CA PHE A 268 2.96 -17.45 -2.04
C PHE A 268 3.17 -18.76 -2.78
N GLY A 269 3.44 -19.82 -2.03
CA GLY A 269 3.62 -21.17 -2.57
C GLY A 269 2.41 -22.05 -2.24
N GLU A 270 2.26 -23.10 -3.02
CA GLU A 270 1.13 -24.05 -2.97
C GLU A 270 1.55 -25.38 -2.34
N GLY A 271 2.66 -25.41 -1.60
CA GLY A 271 3.14 -26.63 -0.96
C GLY A 271 2.44 -26.86 0.37
N GLY A 272 2.00 -28.09 0.64
CA GLY A 272 1.21 -28.32 1.86
C GLY A 272 -0.16 -27.69 1.68
N ILE A 273 -0.60 -26.84 2.61
CA ILE A 273 -1.80 -26.01 2.43
C ILE A 273 -1.39 -24.76 1.67
N ASP A 274 -2.14 -24.39 0.65
CA ASP A 274 -1.87 -23.24 -0.19
C ASP A 274 -1.86 -21.94 0.64
N ASP A 275 -0.69 -21.29 0.71
CA ASP A 275 -0.46 -20.14 1.61
C ASP A 275 -1.37 -18.94 1.29
N GLY A 276 -1.88 -18.87 0.05
CA GLY A 276 -2.81 -17.84 -0.40
C GLY A 276 -4.22 -17.97 0.18
N GLU A 277 -4.57 -19.11 0.78
CA GLU A 277 -5.91 -19.39 1.32
C GLU A 277 -6.09 -18.93 2.77
N ASP A 278 -5.00 -18.62 3.48
CA ASP A 278 -5.01 -18.22 4.89
C ASP A 278 -4.70 -16.72 5.03
N ALA A 279 -5.68 -15.96 5.52
CA ALA A 279 -5.53 -14.52 5.74
C ALA A 279 -4.36 -14.16 6.66
N ASP A 280 -4.04 -15.00 7.65
CA ASP A 280 -2.97 -14.71 8.61
C ASP A 280 -1.60 -14.78 7.93
N ILE A 281 -1.38 -15.74 7.03
CA ILE A 281 -0.15 -15.87 6.22
C ILE A 281 -0.04 -14.69 5.25
N VAL A 282 -1.13 -14.38 4.54
CA VAL A 282 -1.17 -13.23 3.62
C VAL A 282 -0.83 -11.92 4.32
N VAL A 283 -1.41 -11.67 5.49
CA VAL A 283 -1.16 -10.47 6.30
C VAL A 283 0.24 -10.48 6.91
N HIS A 284 0.78 -11.65 7.30
CA HIS A 284 2.14 -11.80 7.79
C HIS A 284 3.15 -11.26 6.76
N GLU A 285 3.09 -11.78 5.53
CA GLU A 285 4.02 -11.40 4.48
C GLU A 285 3.83 -9.94 4.05
N TYR A 286 2.59 -9.47 3.97
CA TYR A 286 2.35 -8.05 3.72
C TYR A 286 2.92 -7.15 4.83
N THR A 287 2.94 -7.60 6.08
CA THR A 287 3.50 -6.86 7.21
C THR A 287 5.02 -6.75 7.14
N HIS A 288 5.72 -7.73 6.56
CA HIS A 288 7.13 -7.57 6.19
C HIS A 288 7.33 -6.40 5.22
N GLY A 289 6.46 -6.28 4.20
CA GLY A 289 6.44 -5.13 3.29
C GLY A 289 6.19 -3.79 3.98
N ILE A 290 5.22 -3.74 4.91
CA ILE A 290 4.95 -2.55 5.73
C ILE A 290 6.18 -2.14 6.53
N SER A 291 6.80 -3.10 7.23
CA SER A 291 8.00 -2.85 8.04
C SER A 291 9.12 -2.27 7.19
N TYR A 292 9.38 -2.87 6.02
CA TYR A 292 10.37 -2.36 5.06
C TYR A 292 10.00 -0.96 4.56
N ASN A 293 8.75 -0.68 4.23
CA ASN A 293 8.36 0.65 3.76
C ASN A 293 8.45 1.74 4.85
N ALA A 294 8.20 1.38 6.11
CA ALA A 294 8.29 2.30 7.25
C ALA A 294 9.75 2.66 7.61
N ALA A 295 10.67 1.70 7.46
CA ALA A 295 12.09 1.84 7.78
C ALA A 295 12.97 1.02 6.81
N PRO A 296 13.14 1.48 5.56
CA PRO A 296 13.86 0.76 4.51
C PRO A 296 15.38 0.72 4.68
#